data_AF-A0A9W6ADP7-F1
#
_entry.id   AF-A0A9W6ADP7-F1
#
_cell.length_a   1.000
_cell.length_b   1.000
_cell.length_c   1.000
_cell.angle_alpha   90.00
_cell.angle_beta   90.00
_cell.angle_gamma   90.00
#
_symmetry.space_group_name_H-M   'P 1'
#
loop_
_entity.id
_entity.type
_entity.pdbx_description
1 polymer ?
#
loop_
_entity_poly.entity_id
_entity_poly.type
_entity_poly.pdbx_seq_one_letter_code
_entity_poly.pdbx_strand_id
1 'polypeptide(L)'
;LQLKNILLPAPPPEVLSDSEETVSSRPAPRKVLQERTIYTSSAFPAGYGLPLLDDLGEARFGKEKQNDNIMPNYYRAPKVIVKSDWDYKVDIWSVAMAWDIVSPKMIIDGKTVDGIWDDGAHIAELVALLGPPSPEFLK
;
A
#
# COMPACT_ATOMS: atom_id res chain seq x y z
N LEU A 1 -1.16 -5.75 -0.38
CA LEU A 1 0.00 -4.86 -0.60
C LEU A 1 -0.20 -3.56 0.16
N GLN A 2 0.76 -3.11 0.96
CA GLN A 2 0.78 -1.76 1.54
C GLN A 2 1.98 -1.01 0.95
N LEU A 3 1.83 0.25 0.56
CA LEU A 3 2.91 1.01 -0.09
C LEU A 3 4.17 1.12 0.78
N LYS A 4 4.01 1.18 2.11
CA LYS A 4 5.12 1.18 3.07
C LYS A 4 5.94 -0.12 3.08
N ASN A 5 5.41 -1.22 2.54
CA ASN A 5 6.09 -2.51 2.44
C ASN A 5 6.70 -2.72 1.05
N ILE A 6 6.86 -1.64 0.28
CA ILE A 6 7.53 -1.63 -1.03
C ILE A 6 8.82 -0.84 -0.89
N LEU A 7 9.95 -1.54 -0.92
CA LEU A 7 11.27 -0.92 -0.91
C LEU A 7 11.63 -0.46 -2.31
N LEU A 8 12.09 0.79 -2.42
CA LEU A 8 12.67 1.33 -3.64
C LEU A 8 14.19 1.19 -3.60
N PRO A 9 14.84 0.84 -4.71
CA PRO A 9 16.29 0.82 -4.80
C PRO A 9 16.90 2.16 -4.38
N ALA A 10 18.01 2.08 -3.65
CA ALA A 10 18.78 3.27 -3.31
C ALA A 10 19.39 3.88 -4.58
N PRO A 11 19.50 5.21 -4.66
CA PRO A 11 20.25 5.87 -5.72
C PRO A 11 21.74 5.50 -5.66
N PRO A 12 22.44 5.56 -6.80
CA PRO A 12 23.89 5.34 -6.84
C PRO A 12 24.62 6.28 -5.86
N PRO A 13 25.73 5.84 -5.25
CA PRO A 13 26.51 6.65 -4.30
C PRO A 13 26.93 8.02 -4.84
N GLU A 14 27.16 8.12 -6.15
CA GLU A 14 27.51 9.37 -6.84
C GLU A 14 26.36 10.39 -6.74
N VAL A 15 25.12 9.94 -6.96
CA VAL A 15 23.91 10.80 -6.87
C VAL A 15 23.68 11.26 -5.44
N LEU A 16 23.96 10.40 -4.46
CA LEU A 16 23.90 10.78 -3.03
C LEU A 16 24.94 11.84 -2.71
N SER A 17 26.18 11.65 -3.17
CA SER A 17 27.29 12.59 -2.96
C SER A 17 26.98 13.97 -3.55
N ASP A 18 26.47 14.02 -4.79
CA ASP A 18 26.05 15.27 -5.45
C ASP A 18 24.92 15.96 -4.68
N SER A 19 23.99 15.17 -4.13
CA SER A 19 22.88 15.68 -3.31
C SER A 19 23.38 16.28 -2.00
N GLU A 20 24.33 15.63 -1.33
CA GLU A 20 24.97 16.14 -0.11
C GLU A 20 25.73 17.44 -0.37
N GLU A 21 26.52 17.51 -1.45
CA GLU A 21 27.25 18.72 -1.84
C GLU A 21 26.30 19.87 -2.18
N THR A 22 25.20 19.58 -2.88
CA THR A 22 24.16 20.56 -3.19
C THR A 22 23.50 21.11 -1.92
N VAL A 23 23.14 20.23 -0.97
CA VAL A 23 22.53 20.64 0.30
C VAL A 23 23.51 21.45 1.16
N SER A 24 24.80 21.12 1.09
CA SER A 24 25.87 21.84 1.81
C SER A 24 26.13 23.23 1.22
N SER A 25 26.32 23.32 -0.11
CA SER A 25 26.62 24.56 -0.82
C SER A 25 25.41 25.50 -0.92
N ARG A 26 24.20 24.95 -1.02
CA ARG A 26 22.97 25.71 -1.21
C ARG A 26 21.84 25.16 -0.34
N PRO A 27 21.89 25.42 0.98
CA PRO A 27 20.95 24.85 1.94
C PRO A 27 19.51 25.27 1.64
N ALA A 28 18.58 24.33 1.79
CA ALA A 28 17.16 24.57 1.65
C ALA A 28 16.68 25.66 2.65
N PRO A 29 15.62 26.41 2.32
CA PRO A 29 15.00 27.32 3.27
C PRO A 29 14.71 26.59 4.58
N ARG A 30 15.18 27.17 5.69
CA ARG A 30 15.13 26.55 7.01
C ARG A 30 14.81 27.58 8.08
N LYS A 31 14.07 27.15 9.10
CA LYS A 31 13.76 27.93 10.30
C LYS A 31 14.62 27.41 11.45
N VAL A 32 15.54 28.23 11.93
CA VAL A 32 16.38 27.91 13.08
C VAL A 32 15.67 28.36 14.36
N LEU A 33 15.46 27.42 15.29
CA LEU A 33 14.91 27.65 16.63
C LEU A 33 15.97 27.25 17.66
N GLN A 34 15.77 27.57 18.94
CA GLN A 34 16.73 27.24 20.01
C GLN A 34 17.00 25.73 20.14
N GLU A 35 15.98 24.89 19.99
CA GLU A 35 16.11 23.43 20.20
C GLU A 35 16.24 22.62 18.90
N ARG A 36 15.83 23.19 17.75
CA ARG A 36 15.79 22.47 16.48
C ARG A 36 15.87 23.38 15.27
N THR A 37 16.26 22.80 14.15
CA THR A 37 16.13 23.44 12.84
C THR A 37 15.06 22.69 12.03
N ILE A 38 14.10 23.44 11.50
CA ILE A 38 13.06 22.91 10.61
C ILE A 38 13.49 23.20 9.19
N TYR A 39 13.65 22.16 8.37
CA TYR A 39 14.01 22.26 6.96
C TYR A 39 12.77 22.14 6.09
N THR A 40 12.77 22.80 4.94
CA THR A 40 11.79 22.53 3.89
C THR A 40 12.02 21.13 3.35
N SER A 41 10.95 20.34 3.18
CA SER A 41 11.04 19.00 2.58
C SER A 41 11.65 19.07 1.18
N SER A 42 12.62 18.21 0.92
CA SER A 42 13.21 18.03 -0.41
C SER A 42 12.84 16.65 -0.93
N ALA A 43 12.66 16.53 -2.25
CA ALA A 43 12.56 15.22 -2.88
C ALA A 43 13.88 14.45 -2.65
N PHE A 44 13.78 13.18 -2.28
CA PHE A 44 14.93 12.29 -2.20
C PHE A 44 15.26 11.77 -3.60
N PRO A 45 16.54 11.71 -4.00
CA PRO A 45 16.92 11.16 -5.30
C PRO A 45 16.41 9.71 -5.43
N ALA A 46 15.64 9.46 -6.49
CA ALA A 46 15.16 8.12 -6.78
C ALA A 46 16.31 7.25 -7.30
N GLY A 47 16.41 6.02 -6.78
CA GLY A 47 17.28 5.03 -7.39
C GLY A 47 16.70 4.42 -8.65
N TYR A 48 17.55 3.70 -9.37
CA TYR A 48 17.17 2.96 -10.57
C TYR A 48 16.92 1.51 -10.20
N GLY A 49 15.75 0.97 -10.57
CA GLY A 49 15.45 -0.45 -10.45
C GLY A 49 13.99 -0.73 -10.12
N LEU A 50 13.68 -2.01 -9.95
CA LEU A 50 12.33 -2.46 -9.62
C LEU A 50 12.09 -2.40 -8.11
N PRO A 51 10.86 -2.11 -7.67
CA PRO A 51 10.48 -2.22 -6.27
C PRO A 51 10.68 -3.65 -5.75
N LEU A 52 11.08 -3.78 -4.50
CA LEU A 52 11.14 -5.05 -3.78
C LEU A 52 10.04 -5.10 -2.71
N LEU A 53 9.37 -6.25 -2.62
CA LEU A 53 8.46 -6.51 -1.51
C LEU A 53 9.25 -6.78 -0.23
N ASP A 54 8.80 -6.17 0.86
CA ASP A 54 9.30 -6.43 2.20
C ASP A 54 8.14 -6.76 3.14
N ASP A 55 8.45 -7.06 4.39
CA ASP A 55 7.50 -7.40 5.45
C ASP A 55 6.62 -8.60 5.10
N LEU A 56 7.26 -9.78 5.15
CA LEU A 56 6.60 -11.08 4.97
C LEU A 56 6.01 -11.62 6.29
N GLY A 57 5.75 -10.75 7.28
CA GLY A 57 5.20 -11.15 8.58
C GLY A 57 3.82 -11.82 8.49
N GLU A 58 3.03 -11.44 7.48
CA GLU A 58 1.72 -12.03 7.19
C GLU A 58 1.72 -13.04 6.04
N ALA A 59 2.90 -13.49 5.57
CA ALA A 59 2.98 -14.49 4.51
C ALA A 59 2.47 -15.86 4.99
N ARG A 60 1.96 -16.67 4.06
CA ARG A 60 1.53 -18.06 4.29
C ARG A 60 2.07 -18.96 3.17
N PHE A 61 2.24 -20.24 3.46
CA PHE A 61 2.61 -21.23 2.44
C PHE A 61 1.38 -21.57 1.58
N GLY A 62 1.48 -21.41 0.26
CA GLY A 62 0.34 -21.56 -0.65
C GLY A 62 -0.23 -22.97 -0.83
N LYS A 63 0.31 -23.99 -0.14
CA LYS A 63 -0.21 -25.38 -0.17
C LYS A 63 -1.24 -25.64 0.93
N GLU A 64 -1.31 -24.78 1.93
CA GLU A 64 -2.21 -24.91 3.05
C GLU A 64 -3.52 -24.16 2.78
N LYS A 65 -4.63 -24.67 3.29
CA LYS A 65 -5.89 -23.93 3.28
C LYS A 65 -5.81 -22.77 4.26
N GLN A 66 -6.20 -21.59 3.81
CA GLN A 66 -6.19 -20.37 4.61
C GLN A 66 -7.58 -19.74 4.59
N ASN A 67 -8.06 -19.33 5.77
CA ASN A 67 -9.32 -18.60 5.94
C ASN A 67 -9.23 -17.48 6.98
N ASP A 68 -8.00 -17.12 7.36
CA ASP A 68 -7.72 -16.06 8.31
C ASP A 68 -8.08 -14.67 7.76
N ASN A 69 -8.25 -13.72 8.67
CA ASN A 69 -8.41 -12.31 8.31
C ASN A 69 -7.05 -11.69 7.97
N ILE A 70 -6.80 -11.53 6.68
CA ILE A 70 -5.61 -10.88 6.14
C ILE A 70 -5.99 -9.60 5.39
N MET A 71 -4.96 -8.89 4.94
CA MET A 71 -5.06 -7.66 4.14
C MET A 71 -5.60 -6.45 4.91
N PRO A 72 -5.07 -5.25 4.62
CA PRO A 72 -5.65 -4.03 5.15
C PRO A 72 -7.02 -3.78 4.54
N ASN A 73 -7.90 -3.14 5.32
CA ASN A 73 -9.33 -2.97 5.01
C ASN A 73 -9.63 -2.57 3.55
N TYR A 74 -9.04 -1.48 3.05
CA TYR A 74 -9.29 -0.96 1.70
C TYR A 74 -8.82 -1.86 0.56
N TYR A 75 -7.88 -2.78 0.81
CA TYR A 75 -7.32 -3.67 -0.21
C TYR A 75 -7.89 -5.09 -0.09
N ARG A 76 -8.74 -5.35 0.91
CA ARG A 76 -9.20 -6.69 1.26
C ARG A 76 -9.97 -7.32 0.10
N ALA A 77 -9.57 -8.52 -0.29
CA ALA A 77 -10.23 -9.25 -1.36
C ALA A 77 -11.64 -9.72 -0.95
N PRO A 78 -12.59 -9.81 -1.90
CA PRO A 78 -13.97 -10.25 -1.63
C PRO A 78 -14.05 -11.55 -0.82
N LYS A 79 -13.23 -12.55 -1.16
CA LYS A 79 -13.19 -13.85 -0.46
C LYS A 79 -12.77 -13.72 1.01
N VAL A 80 -11.85 -12.79 1.30
CA VAL A 80 -11.40 -12.52 2.66
C VAL A 80 -12.50 -11.81 3.45
N ILE A 81 -13.22 -10.86 2.83
CA ILE A 81 -14.34 -10.17 3.47
C ILE A 81 -15.46 -11.16 3.87
N VAL A 82 -15.81 -12.09 2.98
CA VAL A 82 -16.84 -13.12 3.26
C VAL A 82 -16.32 -14.32 4.06
N LYS A 83 -15.05 -14.30 4.51
CA LYS A 83 -14.41 -15.38 5.30
C LYS A 83 -14.43 -16.75 4.62
N SER A 84 -14.29 -16.78 3.31
CA SER A 84 -14.13 -18.00 2.52
C SER A 84 -12.66 -18.41 2.42
N ASP A 85 -12.41 -19.69 2.11
CA ASP A 85 -11.07 -20.19 1.74
C ASP A 85 -10.48 -19.33 0.62
N TRP A 86 -9.23 -18.92 0.80
CA TRP A 86 -8.48 -18.10 -0.14
C TRP A 86 -7.09 -18.70 -0.45
N ASP A 87 -6.53 -18.28 -1.57
CA ASP A 87 -5.20 -18.68 -2.08
C ASP A 87 -4.45 -17.44 -2.58
N TYR A 88 -3.31 -17.64 -3.24
CA TYR A 88 -2.46 -16.58 -3.80
C TYR A 88 -3.20 -15.57 -4.72
N LYS A 89 -4.43 -15.85 -5.17
CA LYS A 89 -5.22 -14.88 -5.96
C LYS A 89 -5.56 -13.62 -5.16
N VAL A 90 -5.54 -13.67 -3.83
CA VAL A 90 -5.68 -12.46 -2.99
C VAL A 90 -4.50 -11.51 -3.15
N ASP A 91 -3.32 -12.02 -3.49
CA ASP A 91 -2.14 -11.19 -3.77
C ASP A 91 -2.31 -10.45 -5.10
N ILE A 92 -2.82 -11.14 -6.13
CA ILE A 92 -3.16 -10.56 -7.44
C ILE A 92 -4.20 -9.45 -7.27
N TRP A 93 -5.24 -9.72 -6.48
CA TRP A 93 -6.25 -8.70 -6.11
C TRP A 93 -5.59 -7.49 -5.46
N SER A 94 -4.66 -7.70 -4.53
CA SER A 94 -4.00 -6.61 -3.82
C SER A 94 -3.15 -5.71 -4.73
N VAL A 95 -2.57 -6.26 -5.80
CA VAL A 95 -1.85 -5.48 -6.82
C VAL A 95 -2.82 -4.62 -7.63
N ALA A 96 -3.98 -5.17 -8.01
CA ALA A 96 -5.02 -4.39 -8.69
C ALA A 96 -5.58 -3.27 -7.80
N MET A 97 -5.71 -3.53 -6.49
CA MET A 97 -6.18 -2.56 -5.51
C MET A 97 -5.14 -1.48 -5.14
N ALA A 98 -3.85 -1.68 -5.46
CA ALA A 98 -2.78 -0.69 -5.28
C ALA A 98 -2.84 0.43 -6.35
N TRP A 99 -4.05 0.85 -6.69
CA TRP A 99 -4.36 1.92 -7.64
C TRP A 99 -3.91 3.30 -7.13
N ASP A 100 -3.77 3.43 -5.81
CA ASP A 100 -3.21 4.59 -5.13
C ASP A 100 -1.76 4.92 -5.54
N ILE A 101 -1.04 3.97 -6.16
CA ILE A 101 0.27 4.21 -6.78
C ILE A 101 0.16 5.18 -7.97
N VAL A 102 -0.90 5.06 -8.77
CA VAL A 102 -1.05 5.79 -10.04
C VAL A 102 -2.14 6.86 -10.00
N SER A 103 -2.96 6.89 -8.94
CA SER A 103 -4.10 7.78 -8.79
C SER A 103 -4.25 8.25 -7.35
N PRO A 104 -4.59 9.53 -7.11
CA PRO A 104 -4.85 10.03 -5.77
C PRO A 104 -6.18 9.54 -5.17
N LYS A 105 -7.05 8.95 -5.99
CA LYS A 105 -8.33 8.38 -5.57
C LYS A 105 -8.20 6.87 -5.42
N MET A 106 -8.75 6.33 -4.33
CA MET A 106 -8.86 4.89 -4.11
C MET A 106 -9.96 4.30 -5.00
N ILE A 107 -9.90 3.00 -5.26
CA ILE A 107 -10.96 2.28 -5.98
C ILE A 107 -12.19 2.10 -5.08
N ILE A 108 -11.95 1.87 -3.80
CA ILE A 108 -12.96 1.70 -2.76
C ILE A 108 -12.71 2.75 -1.70
N ASP A 109 -13.73 3.53 -1.39
CA ASP A 109 -13.69 4.52 -0.32
C ASP A 109 -13.99 3.85 1.02
N GLY A 110 -14.93 2.89 1.02
CA GLY A 110 -15.35 2.18 2.22
C GLY A 110 -16.07 3.07 3.23
N LYS A 111 -16.58 2.43 4.28
CA LYS A 111 -17.30 3.12 5.34
C LYS A 111 -16.78 2.68 6.70
N THR A 112 -16.65 3.65 7.59
CA THR A 112 -16.36 3.40 9.01
C THR A 112 -17.57 3.86 9.83
N VAL A 113 -18.08 2.98 10.70
CA VAL A 113 -19.16 3.28 11.66
C VAL A 113 -18.60 3.08 13.06
N ASP A 114 -18.67 4.11 13.90
CA ASP A 114 -18.12 4.11 15.26
C ASP A 114 -16.63 3.68 15.35
N GLY A 115 -15.84 4.03 14.33
CA GLY A 115 -14.42 3.67 14.25
C GLY A 115 -14.15 2.26 13.73
N ILE A 116 -15.18 1.49 13.39
CA ILE A 116 -15.07 0.12 12.88
C ILE A 116 -15.35 0.10 11.37
N TRP A 117 -14.52 -0.60 10.62
CA TRP A 117 -14.69 -0.80 9.19
C TRP A 117 -15.94 -1.64 8.88
N ASP A 118 -16.75 -1.16 7.95
CA ASP A 118 -17.96 -1.83 7.49
C ASP A 118 -17.66 -2.69 6.24
N ASP A 119 -17.45 -3.99 6.49
CA ASP A 119 -17.25 -4.99 5.44
C ASP A 119 -18.45 -5.09 4.48
N GLY A 120 -19.67 -4.80 4.95
CA GLY A 120 -20.87 -4.81 4.11
C GLY A 120 -20.89 -3.66 3.12
N ALA A 121 -20.51 -2.45 3.55
CA ALA A 121 -20.34 -1.31 2.66
C ALA A 121 -19.24 -1.57 1.61
N HIS A 122 -18.11 -2.15 2.04
CA HIS A 122 -17.03 -2.53 1.13
C HIS A 122 -17.51 -3.51 0.04
N ILE A 123 -18.23 -4.58 0.42
CA ILE A 123 -18.80 -5.52 -0.57
C ILE A 123 -19.81 -4.82 -1.49
N ALA A 124 -20.64 -3.92 -0.98
CA ALA A 124 -21.60 -3.19 -1.80
C ALA A 124 -20.91 -2.32 -2.87
N GLU A 125 -19.80 -1.65 -2.53
CA GLU A 125 -18.99 -0.90 -3.50
C GLU A 125 -18.35 -1.81 -4.55
N LEU A 126 -17.82 -2.97 -4.14
CA LEU A 126 -17.27 -3.96 -5.08
C LEU A 126 -18.34 -4.48 -6.05
N VAL A 127 -19.55 -4.74 -5.56
CA VAL A 127 -20.69 -5.14 -6.40
C VAL A 127 -21.12 -4.02 -7.34
N ALA A 128 -21.11 -2.76 -6.88
CA ALA A 128 -21.41 -1.61 -7.73
C ALA A 128 -20.37 -1.43 -8.85
N LEU A 129 -19.09 -1.73 -8.56
CA LEU A 129 -17.99 -1.61 -9.50
C LEU A 129 -17.90 -2.77 -10.50
N LEU A 130 -18.01 -4.01 -10.02
CA LEU A 130 -17.74 -5.23 -10.79
C LEU A 130 -19.01 -5.97 -11.24
N GLY A 131 -20.17 -5.57 -10.73
CA GLY A 131 -21.43 -6.30 -10.84
C GLY A 131 -21.59 -7.37 -9.75
N PRO A 132 -22.76 -8.04 -9.70
CA PRO A 132 -23.01 -9.10 -8.72
C PRO A 132 -22.09 -10.30 -8.96
N PRO A 133 -21.57 -10.93 -7.89
CA PRO A 133 -20.74 -12.13 -8.03
C PRO A 133 -21.57 -13.30 -8.60
N SER A 134 -20.89 -14.23 -9.26
CA SER A 134 -21.56 -15.44 -9.77
C SER A 134 -22.07 -16.32 -8.62
N PRO A 135 -23.10 -17.15 -8.83
CA PRO A 135 -23.64 -18.05 -7.79
C PRO A 135 -22.62 -19.05 -7.23
N GLU A 136 -21.52 -19.32 -7.95
CA GLU A 136 -20.43 -20.19 -7.55
C GLU A 136 -19.45 -19.52 -6.59
N PHE A 137 -19.52 -18.19 -6.43
CA PHE A 137 -18.54 -17.43 -5.66
C PHE A 137 -18.48 -17.83 -4.17
N LEU A 138 -19.62 -18.25 -3.61
CA LEU A 138 -19.77 -18.66 -2.21
C LEU A 138 -19.88 -20.19 -2.02
N LYS A 139 -19.69 -20.97 -3.08
CA LYS A 139 -19.76 -22.44 -3.03
C LYS A 139 -18.42 -23.07 -2.68
#